data_AF-A0A0G1X5P5-F1
#
_entry.id   AF-A0A0G1X5P5-F1
#
_cell.length_a   1.000
_cell.length_b   1.000
_cell.length_c   1.000
_cell.angle_alpha   90.00
_cell.angle_beta   90.00
_cell.angle_gamma   90.00
#
_symmetry.space_group_name_H-M   'P 1'
#
loop_
_entity.id
_entity.type
_entity.pdbx_description
1 polymer ?
#
loop_
_entity_poly.entity_id
_entity_poly.type
_entity_poly.pdbx_seq_one_letter_code
_entity_poly.pdbx_strand_id
1 'polypeptide(L)'
;MVSLPAINRKTIEKLIFGIILGTFLLIFWTIGPRFITSLSGERGLLVRFYDVGQGDAILIEKGTTQILIDGGPNDQILTYLGRDGTGRLSCWC
;
A
#
# COMPACT_ATOMS: atom_id res chain seq x y z
N MET A 1 -7.15 -35.40 -38.69
CA MET A 1 -6.73 -35.71 -37.32
C MET A 1 -5.22 -35.54 -37.27
N VAL A 2 -4.71 -34.55 -36.55
CA VAL A 2 -3.26 -34.32 -36.45
C VAL A 2 -2.72 -35.27 -35.39
N SER A 3 -1.92 -36.24 -35.83
CA SER A 3 -1.23 -37.17 -34.94
C SER A 3 -0.10 -36.43 -34.24
N LEU A 4 -0.18 -36.30 -32.92
CA LEU A 4 0.92 -35.76 -32.13
C LEU A 4 2.10 -36.75 -32.18
N PRO A 5 3.34 -36.27 -32.40
CA PRO A 5 4.51 -37.13 -32.38
C PRO A 5 4.69 -37.74 -30.99
N ALA A 6 5.18 -38.98 -30.92
CA ALA A 6 5.48 -39.64 -29.65
C ALA A 6 6.65 -38.91 -28.96
N ILE A 7 6.34 -38.11 -27.94
CA ILE A 7 7.33 -37.36 -27.17
C ILE A 7 7.94 -38.27 -26.09
N ASN A 8 9.26 -38.21 -25.89
CA ASN A 8 9.97 -38.99 -24.88
C ASN A 8 9.55 -38.59 -23.45
N ARG A 9 9.26 -39.57 -22.59
CA ARG A 9 8.92 -39.39 -21.17
C ARG A 9 9.92 -38.50 -20.43
N LYS A 10 11.23 -38.64 -20.68
CA LYS A 10 12.26 -37.80 -20.05
C LYS A 10 12.17 -36.32 -20.45
N THR A 11 11.72 -36.04 -21.67
CA THR A 11 11.47 -34.68 -22.15
C THR A 11 10.23 -34.09 -21.50
N ILE A 12 9.18 -34.89 -21.33
CA ILE A 12 7.95 -34.49 -20.63
C ILE A 12 8.26 -34.16 -19.16
N GLU A 13 9.03 -34.99 -18.46
CA GLU A 13 9.42 -34.76 -17.06
C GLU A 13 10.19 -33.43 -16.90
N LYS A 14 11.14 -33.14 -17.79
CA LYS A 14 11.87 -31.86 -17.80
C LYS A 14 10.96 -30.67 -18.06
N LEU A 15 9.99 -30.83 -18.97
CA LEU A 15 9.07 -29.77 -19.35
C LEU A 15 8.09 -29.46 -18.20
N ILE A 16 7.57 -30.50 -17.53
CA ILE A 16 6.75 -30.35 -16.32
C ILE A 16 7.53 -29.65 -15.22
N PHE A 17 8.77 -30.10 -14.95
CA PHE A 17 9.60 -29.50 -13.91
C PHE A 17 9.90 -28.02 -14.20
N GLY A 18 10.18 -27.69 -15.46
CA GLY A 18 10.38 -26.31 -15.91
C GLY A 18 9.14 -25.44 -15.70
N ILE A 19 7.95 -25.95 -16.04
CA ILE A 19 6.68 -25.23 -15.84
C ILE A 19 6.41 -25.01 -14.35
N ILE A 20 6.61 -26.04 -13.51
CA ILE A 20 6.39 -25.93 -12.06
C ILE A 20 7.34 -24.90 -11.46
N LEU A 21 8.63 -24.98 -11.79
CA LEU A 21 9.64 -24.04 -11.29
C LEU A 21 9.36 -22.61 -11.77
N GLY A 22 9.04 -22.42 -13.05
CA GLY A 22 8.67 -21.11 -13.59
C GLY A 22 7.43 -20.53 -12.91
N THR A 23 6.41 -21.34 -12.68
CA THR A 23 5.20 -20.92 -11.97
C THR A 23 5.50 -20.53 -10.51
N PHE A 24 6.31 -21.32 -9.82
CA PHE A 24 6.74 -21.01 -8.45
C PHE A 24 7.49 -19.67 -8.37
N LEU A 25 8.42 -19.43 -9.30
CA LEU A 25 9.17 -18.18 -9.36
C LEU A 25 8.27 -16.98 -9.66
N LEU A 26 7.28 -17.13 -10.54
CA LEU A 26 6.30 -16.07 -10.83
C LEU A 26 5.44 -15.75 -9.60
N ILE A 27 4.98 -16.77 -8.88
CA ILE A 27 4.21 -16.58 -7.64
C ILE A 27 5.06 -15.89 -6.58
N PHE A 28 6.30 -16.34 -6.38
CA PHE A 28 7.22 -15.74 -5.42
C PHE A 28 7.51 -14.27 -5.76
N TRP A 29 7.74 -13.97 -7.04
CA TRP A 29 8.00 -12.60 -7.51
C TRP A 29 6.80 -11.66 -7.32
N THR A 30 5.57 -12.15 -7.48
CA THR A 30 4.36 -11.32 -7.37
C THR A 30 3.88 -11.15 -5.93
N ILE A 31 4.00 -12.18 -5.09
CA ILE A 31 3.45 -12.18 -3.73
C ILE A 31 4.49 -11.74 -2.69
N GLY A 32 5.76 -12.13 -2.87
CA GLY A 32 6.85 -11.87 -1.91
C GLY A 32 6.95 -10.40 -1.48
N PRO A 33 7.08 -9.44 -2.43
CA PRO A 33 7.18 -8.03 -2.09
C PRO A 33 5.99 -7.51 -1.28
N ARG A 34 4.76 -7.96 -1.61
CA ARG A 34 3.55 -7.54 -0.91
C ARG A 34 3.49 -8.04 0.53
N PHE A 35 3.98 -9.25 0.74
CA PHE A 35 4.08 -9.83 2.09
C PHE A 35 5.11 -9.07 2.94
N ILE A 36 6.26 -8.71 2.36
CA ILE A 36 7.28 -7.91 3.07
C ILE A 36 6.73 -6.53 3.43
N THR A 37 6.11 -5.80 2.48
CA THR A 37 5.54 -4.47 2.76
C THR A 37 4.44 -4.50 3.82
N SER A 38 3.68 -5.60 3.90
CA SER A 38 2.65 -5.77 4.92
C SER A 38 3.24 -5.96 6.33
N LEU A 39 4.42 -6.58 6.44
CA LEU A 39 5.12 -6.77 7.71
C LEU A 39 5.90 -5.52 8.14
N SER A 40 6.37 -4.70 7.18
CA SER A 40 7.13 -3.48 7.46
C SER A 40 6.32 -2.41 8.20
N GLY A 41 4.98 -2.51 8.23
CA GLY A 41 4.13 -1.56 8.95
C GLY A 41 4.24 -0.12 8.43
N GLU A 42 4.78 0.06 7.21
CA GLU A 42 4.87 1.36 6.56
C GLU A 42 3.46 1.90 6.35
N ARG A 43 3.07 2.85 7.20
CA ARG A 43 1.86 3.64 6.99
C ARG A 43 2.17 4.57 5.84
N GLY A 44 1.46 4.38 4.73
CA GLY A 44 1.54 5.25 3.57
C GLY A 44 1.32 6.72 3.94
N LEU A 45 1.80 7.62 3.09
CA LEU A 45 1.48 9.04 3.21
C LEU A 45 -0.03 9.22 3.06
N LEU A 46 -0.66 9.81 4.06
CA LEU A 46 -2.09 10.11 4.05
C LEU A 46 -2.29 11.62 4.12
N VAL A 47 -3.11 12.14 3.22
CA VAL A 47 -3.41 13.58 3.11
C VAL A 47 -4.91 13.76 3.22
N ARG A 48 -5.36 14.52 4.22
CA ARG A 48 -6.78 14.85 4.46
C ARG A 48 -6.99 16.32 4.24
N PHE A 49 -8.07 16.65 3.56
CA PHE A 49 -8.55 18.02 3.38
C PHE A 49 -9.81 18.17 4.22
N TYR A 50 -9.83 19.19 5.07
CA TYR A 50 -10.96 19.53 5.93
C TYR A 50 -11.52 20.88 5.49
N ASP A 51 -12.82 20.90 5.24
CA ASP A 51 -13.58 22.13 5.10
C ASP A 51 -13.94 22.63 6.51
N VAL A 52 -13.34 23.74 6.92
CA VAL A 52 -13.55 24.38 8.24
C VAL A 52 -14.33 25.69 8.11
N GLY A 53 -14.99 25.93 6.97
CA GLY A 53 -15.83 27.09 6.70
C GLY A 53 -15.19 28.09 5.73
N GLN A 54 -14.64 29.21 6.22
CA GLN A 54 -14.05 30.26 5.37
C GLN A 54 -12.64 29.92 4.84
N GLY A 55 -12.13 28.72 5.09
CA GLY A 55 -10.83 28.24 4.63
C GLY A 55 -10.73 26.72 4.66
N ASP A 56 -9.63 26.19 4.13
CA ASP A 56 -9.33 24.76 4.06
C ASP A 56 -8.21 24.42 5.04
N ALA A 57 -8.31 23.29 5.72
CA ALA A 57 -7.23 22.75 6.53
C ALA A 57 -6.71 21.43 5.97
N ILE A 58 -5.39 21.26 5.96
CA ILE A 58 -4.76 20.07 5.38
C ILE A 58 -3.96 19.35 6.47
N LEU A 59 -4.30 18.08 6.70
CA LEU A 59 -3.52 17.20 7.55
C LEU A 59 -2.73 16.21 6.70
N ILE A 60 -1.42 16.19 6.90
CA ILE A 60 -0.49 15.24 6.29
C ILE A 60 0.02 14.30 7.38
N GLU A 61 -0.15 12.99 7.17
CA GLU A 61 0.22 11.94 8.11
C GLU A 61 1.18 10.94 7.45
N LYS A 62 2.28 10.61 8.13
CA LYS A 62 3.18 9.51 7.75
C LYS A 62 3.73 8.84 9.00
N GLY A 63 3.37 7.57 9.22
CA GLY A 63 3.78 6.85 10.41
C GLY A 63 3.21 7.51 11.69
N THR A 64 4.10 8.07 12.52
CA THR A 64 3.77 8.80 13.75
C THR A 64 3.87 10.31 13.61
N THR A 65 4.25 10.80 12.43
CA THR A 65 4.38 12.23 12.13
C THR A 65 3.08 12.76 11.55
N GLN A 66 2.59 13.86 12.11
CA GLN A 66 1.39 14.57 11.66
C GLN A 66 1.72 16.06 11.51
N ILE A 67 1.42 16.62 10.34
CA ILE A 67 1.61 18.02 10.00
C ILE A 67 0.26 18.61 9.63
N LEU A 68 -0.17 19.62 10.38
CA LEU A 68 -1.34 20.43 10.04
C LEU A 68 -0.87 21.70 9.33
N ILE A 69 -1.40 21.94 8.13
CA ILE A 69 -1.18 23.13 7.33
C ILE A 69 -2.48 23.90 7.28
N ASP A 70 -2.41 25.19 7.63
CA ASP A 70 -3.53 26.14 7.62
C ASP A 70 -4.72 25.63 8.44
N GLY A 71 -4.73 25.86 9.76
CA GLY A 71 -5.78 25.35 10.65
C GLY A 71 -7.18 25.95 10.42
N GLY A 72 -7.31 26.87 9.47
CA GLY A 72 -8.48 27.68 9.27
C GLY A 72 -8.73 28.67 10.40
N PRO A 73 -9.80 29.49 10.30
CA PRO A 73 -10.01 30.63 11.19
C PRO A 73 -10.66 30.29 12.54
N ASN A 74 -11.03 29.02 12.80
CA ASN A 74 -11.79 28.61 13.99
C ASN A 74 -11.34 27.24 14.53
N ASP A 75 -11.87 26.85 15.69
CA ASP A 75 -11.51 25.60 16.38
C ASP A 75 -12.19 24.34 15.79
N GLN A 76 -12.92 24.45 14.68
CA GLN A 76 -13.62 23.32 14.05
C GLN A 76 -12.64 22.20 13.67
N ILE A 77 -11.40 22.55 13.33
CA ILE A 77 -10.32 21.60 13.04
C ILE A 77 -10.04 20.64 14.20
N LEU A 78 -10.18 21.08 15.46
CA LEU A 78 -9.96 20.23 16.64
C LEU A 78 -10.99 19.10 16.73
N THR A 79 -12.20 19.32 16.22
CA THR A 79 -13.25 18.30 16.17
C THR A 79 -12.89 17.21 15.15
N TYR A 80 -12.36 17.59 13.98
CA TYR A 80 -11.88 16.64 12.97
C TYR A 80 -10.68 15.84 13.47
N LEU A 81 -9.71 16.52 14.09
CA LEU A 81 -8.51 15.92 14.68
C LEU A 81 -8.85 14.92 15.81
N GLY A 82 -9.78 15.28 16.69
CA GLY A 82 -10.28 14.40 17.74
C GLY A 82 -10.99 13.15 17.19
N ARG A 83 -11.75 13.29 16.10
CA ARG A 83 -12.39 12.17 15.40
C ARG A 83 -11.38 11.25 14.73
N ASP A 84 -10.33 11.80 14.14
CA ASP A 84 -9.31 11.06 13.39
C ASP A 84 -8.19 10.49 14.29
N GLY A 85 -8.23 10.78 15.61
CA GLY A 85 -7.35 10.14 16.60
C GLY A 85 -5.92 10.68 16.61
N THR A 86 -5.73 11.99 16.42
CA THR A 86 -4.40 12.63 16.45
C THR A 86 -3.87 12.84 17.87
N GLY A 87 -2.75 12.22 18.21
CA GLY A 87 -2.11 12.31 19.54
C GLY A 87 -0.82 13.13 19.62
N ARG A 88 -0.23 13.54 18.48
CA ARG A 88 1.00 14.35 18.42
C ARG A 88 1.08 15.15 17.12
N LEU A 89 0.57 16.37 17.14
CA LEU A 89 0.54 17.28 16.00
C LEU A 89 1.71 18.26 16.03
N SER A 90 2.37 18.44 14.90
CA SER A 90 3.24 19.60 14.65
C SER A 90 2.47 20.59 13.77
N CYS A 91 2.08 21.72 14.34
CA CYS A 91 1.33 22.75 13.63
C CYS A 91 2.28 23.70 12.90
N TRP A 92 1.99 24.00 11.63
CA TRP A 92 2.69 25.01 10.85
C TRP A 92 1.66 26.05 10.39
N CYS A 93 1.73 27.24 10.99
CA CYS A 93 0.87 28.39 10.68
C CYS A 93 1.51 29.29 9.62
#